data_AF-A0A1H8YGU0-F1
#
_entry.id   AF-A0A1H8YGU0-F1
#
_cell.length_a   1.000
_cell.length_b   1.000
_cell.length_c   1.000
_cell.angle_alpha   90.00
_cell.angle_beta   90.00
_cell.angle_gamma   90.00
#
_symmetry.space_group_name_H-M   'P 1'
#
loop_
_entity.id
_entity.type
_entity.pdbx_description
1 polymer ?
#
loop_
_entity_poly.entity_id
_entity_poly.type
_entity_poly.pdbx_seq_one_letter_code
_entity_poly.pdbx_strand_id
1 'polypeptide(L)'
;MGAIRDVSKGKSRKIACVVTQIHIGNVMSSRSASRDQWRQLFTEWVQKAYWHPEEAAALSLRLDPEYLRLVAASEPAALDTSEEYATYRERIDLIERLQRSRSEQHGPSPKAFLEWALSVELEIPKDLKGAIERMSGSVSDWRTKFQAAQERADNLQRQLDKCQSTINRLKNSNLEDKRLSLQKIVIGLAATHYAYLGKARTDAAKRISDALYQLSADPAKAGSPLAAVKLDEDTVRKHLKAAADELRELT
;
A
#
# COMPACT_ATOMS: atom_id res chain seq x y z
N MET A 1 71.10 34.16 -44.84
CA MET A 1 70.82 32.99 -43.98
C MET A 1 69.34 33.01 -43.65
N GLY A 2 68.56 32.14 -44.29
CA GLY A 2 67.10 32.19 -44.34
C GLY A 2 66.41 31.49 -43.17
N ALA A 3 65.35 32.12 -42.67
CA ALA A 3 64.46 31.60 -41.65
C ALA A 3 63.41 30.67 -42.29
N ILE A 4 63.43 29.38 -41.94
CA ILE A 4 62.37 28.43 -42.27
C ILE A 4 61.44 28.33 -41.06
N ARG A 5 60.23 28.90 -41.18
CA ARG A 5 59.18 28.79 -40.17
C ARG A 5 58.52 27.41 -40.24
N ASP A 6 58.45 26.77 -39.08
CA ASP A 6 57.78 25.50 -38.80
C ASP A 6 56.24 25.68 -38.87
N VAL A 7 55.66 25.41 -40.05
CA VAL A 7 54.20 25.51 -40.34
C VAL A 7 53.48 24.16 -40.12
N SER A 8 54.19 23.10 -39.71
CA SER A 8 53.66 21.73 -39.68
C SER A 8 52.70 21.46 -38.50
N LYS A 9 52.84 22.16 -37.37
CA LYS A 9 52.10 21.82 -36.13
C LYS A 9 50.62 22.25 -36.11
N GLY A 10 50.20 23.15 -37.00
CA GLY A 10 48.82 23.67 -37.05
C GLY A 10 47.81 22.80 -37.82
N LYS A 11 48.27 22.01 -38.80
CA LYS A 11 47.39 21.15 -39.62
C LYS A 11 47.03 19.84 -38.93
N SER A 12 47.96 19.23 -38.18
CA SER A 12 47.69 17.95 -37.50
C SER A 12 46.65 18.06 -36.38
N ARG A 13 46.57 19.19 -35.66
CA ARG A 13 45.53 19.38 -34.63
C ARG A 13 44.13 19.58 -35.21
N LYS A 14 44.01 20.22 -36.38
CA LYS A 14 42.71 20.40 -37.07
C LYS A 14 42.20 19.11 -37.69
N ILE A 15 43.09 18.27 -38.23
CA ILE A 15 42.69 16.98 -38.82
C ILE A 15 42.26 16.00 -37.71
N ALA A 16 42.98 15.96 -36.57
CA ALA A 16 42.56 15.17 -35.41
C ALA A 16 41.14 15.57 -34.96
N CYS A 17 40.87 16.86 -34.75
CA CYS A 17 39.56 17.36 -34.31
C CYS A 17 38.40 17.01 -35.26
N VAL A 18 38.62 17.08 -36.58
CA VAL A 18 37.58 16.76 -37.58
C VAL A 18 37.33 15.25 -37.67
N VAL A 19 38.37 14.41 -37.53
CA VAL A 19 38.22 12.95 -37.53
C VAL A 19 37.51 12.47 -36.26
N THR A 20 37.77 13.08 -35.10
CA THR A 20 37.04 12.78 -33.85
C THR A 20 35.57 13.22 -33.94
N GLN A 21 35.26 14.36 -34.56
CA GLN A 21 33.87 14.80 -34.78
C GLN A 21 33.08 13.87 -35.72
N ILE A 22 33.72 13.29 -36.74
CA ILE A 22 33.08 12.33 -37.66
C ILE A 22 32.84 10.97 -36.98
N HIS A 23 33.74 10.53 -36.08
CA HIS A 23 33.55 9.28 -35.32
C HIS A 23 32.53 9.42 -34.17
N ILE A 24 32.49 10.55 -33.47
CA ILE A 24 31.44 10.83 -32.44
C ILE A 24 30.06 10.97 -33.12
N GLY A 25 29.99 11.56 -34.32
CA GLY A 25 28.79 11.51 -35.16
C GLY A 25 28.34 10.09 -35.54
N ASN A 26 29.26 9.12 -35.50
CA ASN A 26 28.99 7.71 -35.77
C ASN A 26 28.59 6.92 -34.50
N VAL A 27 28.98 7.39 -33.30
CA VAL A 27 28.44 6.88 -32.02
C VAL A 27 26.93 7.08 -31.96
N MET A 28 26.42 8.18 -32.54
CA MET A 28 25.00 8.46 -32.76
C MET A 28 24.34 7.54 -33.80
N SER A 29 25.11 6.85 -34.65
CA SER A 29 24.56 5.93 -35.66
C SER A 29 24.04 4.62 -35.03
N SER A 30 24.45 4.28 -33.81
CA SER A 30 23.83 3.17 -33.07
C SER A 30 22.35 3.45 -32.75
N ARG A 31 21.97 4.70 -32.44
CA ARG A 31 20.56 5.11 -32.31
C ARG A 31 19.79 5.10 -33.63
N SER A 32 20.49 5.14 -34.76
CA SER A 32 19.88 5.04 -36.09
C SER A 32 19.54 3.60 -36.50
N ALA A 33 19.92 2.61 -35.70
CA ALA A 33 19.51 1.23 -35.93
C ALA A 33 17.97 1.13 -35.95
N SER A 34 17.45 0.38 -36.92
CA SER A 34 16.02 0.15 -37.05
C SER A 34 15.45 -0.43 -35.76
N ARG A 35 14.18 -0.14 -35.48
CA ARG A 35 13.45 -0.72 -34.34
C ARG A 35 13.56 -2.25 -34.29
N ASP A 36 13.63 -2.90 -35.45
CA ASP A 36 13.73 -4.35 -35.54
C ASP A 36 15.13 -4.87 -35.20
N GLN A 37 16.18 -4.12 -35.54
CA GLN A 37 17.55 -4.45 -35.14
C GLN A 37 17.69 -4.42 -33.61
N TRP A 38 17.13 -3.40 -32.96
CA TRP A 38 17.10 -3.32 -31.50
C TRP A 38 16.32 -4.45 -30.85
N ARG A 39 15.21 -4.90 -31.43
CA ARG A 39 14.44 -6.04 -30.91
C ARG A 39 15.22 -7.34 -30.97
N GLN A 40 15.96 -7.57 -32.05
CA GLN A 40 16.82 -8.73 -32.19
C GLN A 40 17.96 -8.68 -31.18
N LEU A 41 18.68 -7.55 -31.11
CA LEU A 41 19.77 -7.35 -30.16
C LEU A 41 19.29 -7.55 -28.71
N PHE A 42 18.17 -6.96 -28.31
CA PHE A 42 17.62 -7.20 -26.97
C PHE A 42 17.26 -8.67 -26.74
N THR A 43 16.77 -9.38 -27.75
CA THR A 43 16.44 -10.81 -27.60
C THR A 43 17.70 -11.65 -27.38
N GLU A 44 18.79 -11.35 -28.08
CA GLU A 44 20.09 -12.02 -27.91
C GLU A 44 20.69 -11.72 -26.53
N TRP A 45 20.68 -10.45 -26.11
CA TRP A 45 21.23 -10.05 -24.82
C TRP A 45 20.45 -10.57 -23.62
N VAL A 46 19.12 -10.67 -23.75
CA VAL A 46 18.27 -11.22 -22.69
C VAL A 46 18.57 -12.70 -22.44
N GLN A 47 19.06 -13.46 -23.42
CA GLN A 47 19.46 -14.86 -23.23
C GLN A 47 20.71 -15.04 -22.36
N LYS A 48 21.49 -13.98 -22.12
CA LYS A 48 22.66 -14.06 -21.24
C LYS A 48 22.23 -14.27 -19.80
N ALA A 49 22.97 -15.12 -19.09
CA ALA A 49 22.66 -15.46 -17.69
C ALA A 49 22.75 -14.26 -16.74
N TYR A 50 23.70 -13.35 -17.01
CA TYR A 50 23.91 -12.11 -16.29
C TYR A 50 24.42 -11.03 -17.25
N TRP A 51 24.28 -9.77 -16.83
CA TRP A 51 24.86 -8.62 -17.51
C TRP A 51 25.91 -7.97 -16.62
N HIS A 52 27.01 -7.54 -17.23
CA HIS A 52 27.92 -6.62 -16.56
C HIS A 52 27.27 -5.24 -16.37
N PRO A 53 27.66 -4.45 -15.35
CA PRO A 53 27.10 -3.12 -15.11
C PRO A 53 27.13 -2.21 -16.35
N GLU A 54 28.19 -2.30 -17.14
CA GLU A 54 28.40 -1.61 -18.41
C GLU A 54 27.34 -2.02 -19.45
N GLU A 55 27.12 -3.33 -19.59
CA GLU A 55 26.15 -3.87 -20.55
C GLU A 55 24.73 -3.48 -20.17
N ALA A 56 24.38 -3.59 -18.89
CA ALA A 56 23.07 -3.23 -18.37
C ALA A 56 22.80 -1.72 -18.54
N ALA A 57 23.78 -0.86 -18.23
CA ALA A 57 23.69 0.57 -18.47
C ALA A 57 23.52 0.91 -19.95
N ALA A 58 24.30 0.26 -20.83
CA ALA A 58 24.24 0.47 -22.28
C ALA A 58 22.86 0.09 -22.84
N LEU A 59 22.37 -1.11 -22.52
CA LEU A 59 21.07 -1.60 -22.97
C LEU A 59 19.92 -0.71 -22.48
N SER A 60 20.02 -0.19 -21.26
CA SER A 60 19.02 0.75 -20.70
C SER A 60 18.96 2.10 -21.44
N LEU A 61 20.04 2.48 -22.13
CA LEU A 61 20.14 3.72 -22.91
C LEU A 61 19.94 3.52 -24.42
N ARG A 62 19.60 2.30 -24.86
CA ARG A 62 19.59 1.90 -26.28
C ARG A 62 20.95 2.13 -26.94
N LEU A 63 22.00 1.70 -26.26
CA LEU A 63 23.37 1.65 -26.77
C LEU A 63 23.79 0.18 -26.90
N ASP A 64 24.56 -0.12 -27.93
CA ASP A 64 25.11 -1.46 -28.14
C ASP A 64 26.34 -1.63 -27.24
N PRO A 65 26.33 -2.58 -26.28
CA PRO A 65 27.45 -2.79 -25.37
C PRO A 65 28.76 -3.13 -26.08
N GLU A 66 28.72 -3.92 -27.16
CA GLU A 66 29.94 -4.30 -27.89
C GLU A 66 30.56 -3.10 -28.59
N TYR A 67 29.72 -2.27 -29.20
CA TYR A 67 30.16 -1.03 -29.84
C TYR A 67 30.80 -0.06 -28.82
N LEU A 68 30.17 0.14 -27.66
CA LEU A 68 30.75 1.00 -26.61
C LEU A 68 32.09 0.48 -26.11
N ARG A 69 32.24 -0.85 -25.99
CA ARG A 69 33.51 -1.47 -25.62
C ARG A 69 34.61 -1.22 -26.65
N LEU A 70 34.27 -1.31 -27.95
CA LEU A 70 35.20 -1.03 -29.04
C LEU A 70 35.63 0.44 -29.05
N VAL A 71 34.68 1.38 -28.92
CA VAL A 71 34.99 2.82 -28.90
C VAL A 71 35.82 3.21 -27.67
N ALA A 72 35.50 2.65 -26.50
CA ALA A 72 36.27 2.88 -25.28
C ALA A 72 37.72 2.38 -25.42
N ALA A 73 37.95 1.30 -26.18
CA ALA A 73 39.28 0.77 -26.44
C ALA A 73 40.07 1.60 -27.45
N SER A 74 39.42 2.18 -28.47
CA SER A 74 40.09 2.93 -29.53
C SER A 74 40.32 4.40 -29.20
N GLU A 75 39.33 5.09 -28.62
CA GLU A 75 39.33 6.54 -28.47
C GLU A 75 38.70 7.01 -27.13
N PRO A 76 39.36 6.78 -25.98
CA PRO A 76 38.80 7.11 -24.67
C PRO A 76 38.53 8.61 -24.49
N ALA A 77 39.38 9.48 -25.08
CA ALA A 77 39.25 10.93 -24.98
C ALA A 77 38.02 11.50 -25.71
N ALA A 78 37.48 10.77 -26.70
CA ALA A 78 36.30 11.18 -27.45
C ALA A 78 35.00 11.00 -26.64
N LEU A 79 34.98 10.04 -25.72
CA LEU A 79 33.82 9.69 -24.90
C LEU A 79 33.60 10.68 -23.74
N ASP A 80 34.66 11.15 -23.11
CA ASP A 80 34.57 12.04 -21.93
C ASP A 80 33.93 13.41 -22.23
N THR A 81 33.76 13.79 -23.49
CA THR A 81 33.14 15.08 -23.87
C THR A 81 31.62 14.96 -24.12
N SER A 82 31.06 13.74 -24.17
CA SER A 82 29.64 13.51 -24.50
C SER A 82 28.75 13.46 -23.25
N GLU A 83 27.67 14.25 -23.23
CA GLU A 83 26.63 14.23 -22.19
C GLU A 83 25.96 12.83 -22.06
N GLU A 84 25.84 12.12 -23.18
CA GLU A 84 25.28 10.76 -23.21
C GLU A 84 26.19 9.77 -22.50
N TYR A 85 27.51 9.95 -22.64
CA TYR A 85 28.49 9.13 -21.95
C TYR A 85 28.54 9.44 -20.45
N ALA A 86 28.32 10.69 -20.06
CA ALA A 86 28.15 11.06 -18.66
C ALA A 86 26.94 10.33 -18.04
N THR A 87 25.78 10.35 -18.71
CA THR A 87 24.57 9.62 -18.29
C THR A 87 24.82 8.10 -18.21
N TYR A 88 25.57 7.56 -19.17
CA TYR A 88 25.98 6.15 -19.16
C TYR A 88 26.85 5.81 -17.93
N ARG A 89 27.85 6.63 -17.61
CA ARG A 89 28.71 6.44 -16.43
C ARG A 89 27.93 6.55 -15.12
N GLU A 90 26.99 7.49 -15.02
CA GLU A 90 26.10 7.60 -13.86
C GLU A 90 25.26 6.33 -13.67
N ARG A 91 24.71 5.78 -14.76
CA ARG A 91 23.96 4.52 -14.71
C ARG A 91 24.83 3.33 -14.30
N ILE A 92 26.09 3.26 -14.75
CA ILE A 92 27.03 2.23 -14.29
C ILE A 92 27.22 2.32 -12.77
N ASP A 93 27.51 3.51 -12.23
CA ASP A 93 27.72 3.68 -10.78
C ASP A 93 26.49 3.25 -9.97
N LEU A 94 25.28 3.58 -10.44
CA LEU A 94 24.04 3.13 -9.81
C LEU A 94 23.92 1.58 -9.79
N ILE A 95 24.26 0.91 -10.89
CA ILE A 95 24.17 -0.54 -11.01
C ILE A 95 25.27 -1.23 -10.18
N GLU A 96 26.48 -0.68 -10.15
CA GLU A 96 27.55 -1.21 -9.29
C GLU A 96 27.18 -1.12 -7.80
N ARG A 97 26.58 0.00 -7.38
CA ARG A 97 26.09 0.16 -6.00
C ARG A 97 25.04 -0.89 -5.66
N LEU A 98 24.12 -1.18 -6.59
CA LEU A 98 23.16 -2.27 -6.43
C LEU A 98 23.88 -3.61 -6.26
N GLN A 99 24.80 -3.95 -7.16
CA GLN A 99 25.52 -5.22 -7.13
C GLN A 99 26.25 -5.41 -5.79
N ARG A 100 26.94 -4.36 -5.30
CA ARG A 100 27.59 -4.36 -3.98
C ARG A 100 26.58 -4.59 -2.85
N SER A 101 25.43 -3.92 -2.88
CA SER A 101 24.39 -4.09 -1.86
C SER A 101 23.79 -5.50 -1.81
N ARG A 102 23.73 -6.19 -2.95
CA ARG A 102 23.21 -7.56 -3.06
C ARG A 102 24.26 -8.65 -2.85
N SER A 103 25.52 -8.27 -2.67
CA SER A 103 26.66 -9.19 -2.56
C SER A 103 26.75 -10.19 -3.72
N GLU A 104 26.30 -9.78 -4.91
CA GLU A 104 26.33 -10.63 -6.10
C GLU A 104 27.75 -10.60 -6.70
N GLN A 105 28.39 -11.77 -6.79
CA GLN A 105 29.72 -11.92 -7.39
C GLN A 105 29.70 -11.66 -8.91
N HIS A 106 28.58 -11.95 -9.55
CA HIS A 106 28.31 -11.66 -10.94
C HIS A 106 27.33 -10.49 -11.05
N GLY A 107 27.30 -9.82 -12.19
CA GLY A 107 26.35 -8.73 -12.40
C GLY A 107 24.90 -9.22 -12.39
N PRO A 108 23.91 -8.30 -12.39
CA PRO A 108 22.51 -8.66 -12.24
C PRO A 108 22.03 -9.53 -13.41
N SER A 109 21.16 -10.50 -13.12
CA SER A 109 20.40 -11.18 -14.19
C SER A 109 19.46 -10.18 -14.89
N PRO A 110 19.07 -10.42 -16.16
CA PRO A 110 18.16 -9.52 -16.88
C PRO A 110 16.87 -9.22 -16.12
N LYS A 111 16.33 -10.24 -15.44
CA LYS A 111 15.13 -10.12 -14.60
C LYS A 111 15.40 -9.28 -13.35
N ALA A 112 16.47 -9.58 -12.63
CA ALA A 112 16.85 -8.87 -11.40
C ALA A 112 17.14 -7.38 -11.67
N PHE A 113 17.76 -7.08 -12.83
CA PHE A 113 17.97 -5.72 -13.30
C PHE A 113 16.65 -5.00 -13.57
N LEU A 114 15.71 -5.62 -14.29
CA LEU A 114 14.41 -5.03 -14.58
C LEU A 114 13.61 -4.76 -13.30
N GLU A 115 13.59 -5.70 -12.35
CA GLU A 115 12.93 -5.53 -11.05
C GLU A 115 13.51 -4.35 -10.26
N TRP A 116 14.83 -4.24 -10.22
CA TRP A 116 15.49 -3.11 -9.56
C TRP A 116 15.18 -1.79 -10.27
N ALA A 117 15.32 -1.74 -11.58
CA ALA A 117 15.11 -0.51 -12.35
C ALA A 117 13.67 0.02 -12.20
N LEU A 118 12.67 -0.87 -12.15
CA LEU A 118 11.29 -0.49 -11.84
C LEU A 118 11.15 0.04 -10.40
N SER A 119 11.91 -0.49 -9.44
CA SER A 119 11.87 -0.02 -8.05
C SER A 119 12.44 1.39 -7.86
N VAL A 120 13.39 1.80 -8.71
CA VAL A 120 14.02 3.13 -8.68
C VAL A 120 13.51 4.07 -9.78
N GLU A 121 12.43 3.69 -10.48
CA GLU A 121 11.82 4.46 -11.57
C GLU A 121 12.79 4.80 -12.72
N LEU A 122 13.77 3.93 -12.97
CA LEU A 122 14.71 4.09 -14.08
C LEU A 122 14.00 3.84 -15.41
N GLU A 123 14.14 4.77 -16.35
CA GLU A 123 13.57 4.64 -17.69
C GLU A 123 14.28 3.54 -18.49
N ILE A 124 13.52 2.47 -18.77
CA ILE A 124 13.95 1.34 -19.61
C ILE A 124 13.18 1.33 -20.93
N PRO A 125 13.86 1.07 -22.07
CA PRO A 125 13.21 0.85 -23.35
C PRO A 125 12.10 -0.21 -23.29
N LYS A 126 10.89 0.13 -23.75
CA LYS A 126 9.74 -0.80 -23.78
C LYS A 126 10.05 -2.12 -24.49
N ASP A 127 10.83 -2.07 -25.57
CA ASP A 127 11.23 -3.24 -26.33
C ASP A 127 12.16 -4.19 -25.51
N LEU A 128 13.04 -3.63 -24.67
CA LEU A 128 13.90 -4.38 -23.75
C LEU A 128 13.08 -5.00 -22.61
N LYS A 129 12.20 -4.23 -21.99
CA LYS A 129 11.26 -4.73 -20.97
C LYS A 129 10.44 -5.91 -21.52
N GLY A 130 9.85 -5.75 -22.69
CA GLY A 130 9.08 -6.81 -23.34
C GLY A 130 9.91 -8.03 -23.76
N ALA A 131 11.22 -7.87 -24.03
CA ALA A 131 12.11 -9.01 -24.28
C ALA A 131 12.38 -9.81 -22.99
N ILE A 132 12.69 -9.12 -21.89
CA ILE A 132 12.93 -9.74 -20.57
C ILE A 132 11.68 -10.47 -20.08
N GLU A 133 10.50 -9.86 -20.21
CA GLU A 133 9.23 -10.46 -19.77
C GLU A 133 8.86 -11.71 -20.59
N ARG A 134 9.15 -11.73 -21.89
CA ARG A 134 8.93 -12.91 -22.75
C ARG A 134 9.80 -14.09 -22.33
N MET A 135 11.05 -13.85 -21.93
CA MET A 135 11.99 -14.92 -21.59
C MET A 135 11.87 -15.38 -20.12
N SER A 136 11.80 -14.44 -19.18
CA SER A 136 11.89 -14.72 -17.74
C SER A 136 10.53 -14.78 -17.03
N GLY A 137 9.45 -14.70 -17.80
CA GLY A 137 8.08 -14.53 -17.33
C GLY A 137 7.77 -13.08 -16.96
N SER A 138 6.48 -12.79 -16.75
CA SER A 138 6.04 -11.46 -16.32
C SER A 138 6.71 -11.10 -14.99
N VAL A 139 7.55 -10.06 -15.03
CA VAL A 139 8.03 -9.40 -13.82
C VAL A 139 6.80 -8.76 -13.19
N SER A 140 6.26 -9.44 -12.20
CA SER A 140 5.08 -8.95 -11.50
C SER A 140 5.44 -7.64 -10.82
N ASP A 141 4.77 -6.56 -11.18
CA ASP A 141 4.81 -5.30 -10.46
C ASP A 141 4.25 -5.53 -9.04
N TRP A 142 5.09 -6.03 -8.15
CA TRP A 142 4.74 -6.33 -6.77
C TRP A 142 4.19 -5.09 -6.07
N ARG A 143 4.66 -3.90 -6.47
CA ARG A 143 4.16 -2.61 -6.01
C ARG A 143 2.70 -2.39 -6.39
N THR A 144 2.33 -2.64 -7.65
CA THR A 144 0.94 -2.58 -8.11
C THR A 144 0.07 -3.61 -7.40
N LYS A 145 0.57 -4.84 -7.24
CA LYS A 145 -0.13 -5.90 -6.49
C LYS A 145 -0.32 -5.53 -5.02
N PHE A 146 0.69 -4.92 -4.41
CA PHE A 146 0.65 -4.45 -3.02
C PHE A 146 -0.34 -3.30 -2.86
N GLN A 147 -0.30 -2.29 -3.73
CA GLN A 147 -1.26 -1.18 -3.73
C GLN A 147 -2.69 -1.70 -3.89
N ALA A 148 -2.94 -2.59 -4.85
CA ALA A 148 -4.26 -3.20 -5.04
C ALA A 148 -4.71 -4.04 -3.83
N ALA A 149 -3.77 -4.71 -3.15
CA ALA A 149 -4.08 -5.46 -1.93
C ALA A 149 -4.39 -4.52 -0.75
N GLN A 150 -3.65 -3.42 -0.62
CA GLN A 150 -3.85 -2.40 0.40
C GLN A 150 -5.20 -1.71 0.25
N GLU A 151 -5.58 -1.29 -0.97
CA GLU A 151 -6.89 -0.72 -1.25
C GLU A 151 -8.03 -1.68 -0.90
N ARG A 152 -7.85 -2.98 -1.19
CA ARG A 152 -8.83 -4.01 -0.81
C ARG A 152 -8.95 -4.16 0.70
N ALA A 153 -7.83 -4.16 1.42
CA ALA A 153 -7.82 -4.23 2.88
C ALA A 153 -8.53 -3.02 3.50
N ASP A 154 -8.23 -1.81 3.02
CA ASP A 154 -8.85 -0.57 3.47
C ASP A 154 -10.36 -0.55 3.20
N ASN A 155 -10.79 -1.04 2.03
CA ASN A 155 -12.20 -1.14 1.70
C ASN A 155 -12.94 -2.15 2.60
N LEU A 156 -12.36 -3.32 2.85
CA LEU A 156 -12.95 -4.31 3.75
C LEU A 156 -13.04 -3.78 5.18
N GLN A 157 -12.02 -3.06 5.64
CA GLN A 157 -12.04 -2.43 6.97
C GLN A 157 -13.18 -1.41 7.09
N ARG A 158 -13.35 -0.53 6.09
CA ARG A 158 -14.48 0.42 6.05
C ARG A 158 -15.84 -0.27 6.06
N GLN A 159 -15.97 -1.41 5.37
CA GLN A 159 -17.21 -2.19 5.38
C GLN A 159 -17.48 -2.82 6.75
N LEU A 160 -16.44 -3.37 7.40
CA LEU A 160 -16.56 -3.89 8.76
C LEU A 160 -16.99 -2.80 9.74
N ASP A 161 -16.37 -1.62 9.71
CA ASP A 161 -16.71 -0.50 10.59
C ASP A 161 -18.16 -0.03 10.37
N LYS A 162 -18.63 -0.02 9.12
CA LYS A 162 -20.02 0.31 8.76
C LYS A 162 -21.01 -0.75 9.26
N CYS A 163 -20.68 -2.03 9.12
CA CYS A 163 -21.51 -3.11 9.66
C CYS A 163 -21.55 -3.07 11.19
N GLN A 164 -20.41 -2.86 11.84
CA GLN A 164 -20.29 -2.80 13.30
C GLN A 164 -21.08 -1.63 13.88
N SER A 165 -20.99 -0.45 13.28
CA SER A 165 -21.79 0.71 13.68
C SER A 165 -23.29 0.48 13.48
N THR A 166 -23.69 -0.20 12.39
CA THR A 166 -25.10 -0.58 12.15
C THR A 166 -25.60 -1.58 13.20
N ILE A 167 -24.80 -2.59 13.53
CA ILE A 167 -25.11 -3.56 14.58
C ILE A 167 -25.28 -2.86 15.92
N ASN A 168 -24.35 -1.98 16.29
CA ASN A 168 -24.43 -1.25 17.55
C ASN A 168 -25.66 -0.34 17.60
N ARG A 169 -25.98 0.34 16.50
CA ARG A 169 -27.19 1.17 16.39
C ARG A 169 -28.46 0.34 16.59
N LEU A 170 -28.58 -0.80 15.90
CA LEU A 170 -29.75 -1.68 15.99
C LEU A 170 -29.86 -2.37 17.36
N LYS A 171 -28.74 -2.75 17.96
CA LYS A 171 -28.72 -3.29 19.33
C LYS A 171 -29.24 -2.25 20.32
N ASN A 172 -28.74 -1.01 20.24
CA ASN A 172 -29.14 0.05 21.14
C ASN A 172 -30.61 0.42 20.95
N SER A 173 -31.10 0.58 19.71
CA SER A 173 -32.52 0.90 19.48
C SER A 173 -33.46 -0.20 20.00
N ASN A 174 -33.13 -1.47 19.73
CA ASN A 174 -33.93 -2.61 20.19
C ASN A 174 -33.92 -2.72 21.73
N LEU A 175 -32.79 -2.39 22.38
CA LEU A 175 -32.71 -2.37 23.84
C LEU A 175 -33.58 -1.27 24.44
N GLU A 176 -33.59 -0.06 23.86
CA GLU A 176 -34.45 1.03 24.32
C GLU A 176 -35.94 0.70 24.15
N ASP A 177 -36.35 0.17 22.99
CA ASP A 177 -37.74 -0.23 22.75
C ASP A 177 -38.24 -1.31 23.72
N LYS A 178 -37.37 -2.30 24.01
CA LYS A 178 -37.65 -3.36 24.99
C LYS A 178 -37.72 -2.83 26.41
N ARG A 179 -36.79 -1.95 26.79
CA ARG A 179 -36.77 -1.31 28.12
C ARG A 179 -38.06 -0.54 28.36
N LEU A 180 -38.48 0.27 27.39
CA LEU A 180 -39.68 1.10 27.46
C LEU A 180 -40.96 0.26 27.52
N SER A 181 -41.02 -0.83 26.74
CA SER A 181 -42.12 -1.80 26.79
C SER A 181 -42.21 -2.49 28.16
N LEU A 182 -41.07 -2.90 28.72
CA LEU A 182 -41.02 -3.54 30.04
C LEU A 182 -41.40 -2.58 31.16
N GLN A 183 -40.97 -1.32 31.10
CA GLN A 183 -41.38 -0.28 32.04
C GLN A 183 -42.89 -0.02 32.02
N LYS A 184 -43.51 0.04 30.83
CA LYS A 184 -44.97 0.16 30.67
C LYS A 184 -45.71 -0.99 31.35
N ILE A 185 -45.22 -2.22 31.17
CA ILE A 185 -45.79 -3.41 31.81
C ILE A 185 -45.67 -3.32 33.33
N VAL A 186 -44.48 -2.97 33.85
CA VAL A 186 -44.22 -2.85 35.30
C VAL A 186 -45.12 -1.79 35.94
N ILE A 187 -45.27 -0.62 35.31
CA ILE A 187 -46.16 0.43 35.82
C ILE A 187 -47.62 0.01 35.76
N GLY A 188 -48.05 -0.65 34.67
CA GLY A 188 -49.41 -1.19 34.56
C GLY A 188 -49.73 -2.15 35.71
N LEU A 189 -48.85 -3.11 35.98
CA LEU A 189 -48.96 -4.06 37.10
C LEU A 189 -48.93 -3.36 38.47
N ALA A 190 -48.06 -2.37 38.65
CA ALA A 190 -47.99 -1.60 39.88
C ALA A 190 -49.27 -0.79 40.12
N ALA A 191 -49.85 -0.21 39.06
CA ALA A 191 -51.10 0.54 39.13
C ALA A 191 -52.29 -0.38 39.45
N THR A 192 -52.40 -1.53 38.79
CA THR A 192 -53.53 -2.46 38.97
C THR A 192 -53.52 -3.20 40.30
N HIS A 193 -52.37 -3.71 40.74
CA HIS A 193 -52.29 -4.57 41.93
C HIS A 193 -51.88 -3.82 43.20
N TYR A 194 -51.18 -2.69 43.06
CA TYR A 194 -50.59 -1.97 44.20
C TYR A 194 -51.08 -0.53 44.32
N ALA A 195 -52.05 -0.12 43.49
CA ALA A 195 -52.63 1.22 43.46
C ALA A 195 -51.58 2.34 43.28
N TYR A 196 -50.53 2.08 42.50
CA TYR A 196 -49.54 3.09 42.16
C TYR A 196 -50.11 4.14 41.21
N LEU A 197 -50.14 5.41 41.64
CA LEU A 197 -50.71 6.54 40.88
C LEU A 197 -49.64 7.46 40.26
N GLY A 198 -48.40 6.98 40.07
CA GLY A 198 -47.33 7.78 39.47
C GLY A 198 -46.84 8.94 40.35
N LYS A 199 -47.08 8.88 41.66
CA LYS A 199 -46.65 9.88 42.65
C LYS A 199 -45.80 9.23 43.74
N ALA A 200 -44.76 9.94 44.17
CA ALA A 200 -43.74 9.46 45.11
C ALA A 200 -44.25 9.11 46.52
N ARG A 201 -45.50 9.44 46.86
CA ARG A 201 -46.05 9.37 48.22
C ARG A 201 -47.05 8.21 48.42
N THR A 202 -46.87 7.11 47.69
CA THR A 202 -47.73 5.92 47.78
C THR A 202 -46.99 4.76 48.44
N ASP A 203 -47.71 3.98 49.26
CA ASP A 203 -47.19 2.75 49.89
C ASP A 203 -46.97 1.60 48.90
N ALA A 204 -47.15 1.85 47.59
CA ALA A 204 -47.00 0.85 46.54
C ALA A 204 -45.59 0.24 46.52
N ALA A 205 -44.54 1.06 46.68
CA ALA A 205 -43.15 0.58 46.67
C ALA A 205 -42.89 -0.40 47.83
N LYS A 206 -43.39 -0.07 49.02
CA LYS A 206 -43.32 -0.92 50.21
C LYS A 206 -44.06 -2.24 49.99
N ARG A 207 -45.31 -2.18 49.51
CA ARG A 207 -46.12 -3.39 49.23
C ARG A 207 -45.50 -4.31 48.18
N ILE A 208 -44.87 -3.74 47.16
CA ILE A 208 -44.15 -4.51 46.13
C ILE A 208 -42.91 -5.16 46.73
N SER A 209 -42.11 -4.42 47.51
CA SER A 209 -40.95 -4.96 48.23
C SER A 209 -41.38 -6.12 49.14
N ASP A 210 -42.40 -5.92 49.98
CA ASP A 210 -42.92 -6.94 50.89
C ASP A 210 -43.43 -8.19 50.14
N ALA A 211 -44.12 -8.00 49.01
CA ALA A 211 -44.59 -9.10 48.17
C ALA A 211 -43.44 -9.91 47.54
N LEU A 212 -42.36 -9.25 47.11
CA LEU A 212 -41.15 -9.91 46.61
C LEU A 212 -40.43 -10.67 47.73
N TYR A 213 -40.35 -10.09 48.93
CA TYR A 213 -39.81 -10.79 50.10
C TYR A 213 -40.61 -12.04 50.45
N GLN A 214 -41.94 -11.96 50.45
CA GLN A 214 -42.82 -13.11 50.70
C GLN A 214 -42.65 -14.20 49.64
N LEU A 215 -42.50 -13.83 48.36
CA LEU A 215 -42.22 -14.78 47.27
C LEU A 215 -40.85 -15.46 47.43
N SER A 216 -39.86 -14.75 47.94
CA SER A 216 -38.52 -15.32 48.22
C SER A 216 -38.49 -16.22 49.45
N ALA A 217 -39.43 -16.04 50.39
CA ALA A 217 -39.53 -16.81 51.62
C ALA A 217 -40.40 -18.08 51.47
N ASP A 218 -41.19 -18.19 50.41
CA ASP A 218 -42.07 -19.32 50.14
C ASP A 218 -41.26 -20.54 49.63
N PRO A 219 -41.14 -21.64 50.41
CA PRO A 219 -40.36 -22.81 50.03
C PRO A 219 -40.95 -23.54 48.81
N ALA A 220 -42.25 -23.37 48.51
CA ALA A 220 -42.86 -23.92 47.31
C ALA A 220 -42.39 -23.21 46.02
N LYS A 221 -41.79 -22.01 46.15
CA LYS A 221 -41.33 -21.17 45.04
C LYS A 221 -39.82 -20.96 45.01
N ALA A 222 -39.07 -21.62 45.91
CA ALA A 222 -37.63 -21.45 46.08
C ALA A 222 -36.78 -21.77 44.82
N GLY A 223 -37.33 -22.50 43.84
CA GLY A 223 -36.70 -22.76 42.53
C GLY A 223 -37.07 -21.78 41.41
N SER A 224 -37.96 -20.82 41.66
CA SER A 224 -38.38 -19.84 40.66
C SER A 224 -37.32 -18.75 40.48
N PRO A 225 -36.99 -18.34 39.25
CA PRO A 225 -36.08 -17.21 39.02
C PRO A 225 -36.58 -15.90 39.66
N LEU A 226 -37.88 -15.78 39.95
CA LEU A 226 -38.46 -14.62 40.65
C LEU A 226 -38.16 -14.61 42.15
N ALA A 227 -37.91 -15.75 42.78
CA ALA A 227 -37.59 -15.84 44.21
C ALA A 227 -36.17 -15.34 44.53
N ALA A 228 -35.30 -15.25 43.52
CA ALA A 228 -33.94 -14.74 43.66
C ALA A 228 -33.85 -13.20 43.64
N VAL A 229 -34.90 -12.51 43.21
CA VAL A 229 -34.91 -11.05 43.07
C VAL A 229 -35.32 -10.41 44.39
N LYS A 230 -34.33 -9.94 45.15
CA LYS A 230 -34.54 -9.12 46.35
C LYS A 230 -34.31 -7.66 46.01
N LEU A 231 -35.35 -6.85 46.13
CA LEU A 231 -35.30 -5.40 45.93
C LEU A 231 -35.76 -4.74 47.22
N ASP A 232 -35.00 -3.76 47.70
CA ASP A 232 -35.42 -2.89 48.79
C ASP A 232 -36.43 -1.85 48.30
N GLU A 233 -37.15 -1.25 49.23
CA GLU A 233 -38.18 -0.26 48.94
C GLU A 233 -37.65 0.94 48.14
N ASP A 234 -36.44 1.43 48.44
CA ASP A 234 -35.86 2.60 47.77
C ASP A 234 -35.50 2.27 46.32
N THR A 235 -34.99 1.06 46.06
CA THR A 235 -34.75 0.57 44.71
C THR A 235 -36.05 0.44 43.91
N VAL A 236 -37.11 -0.12 44.49
CA VAL A 236 -38.43 -0.20 43.84
C VAL A 236 -38.97 1.21 43.54
N ARG A 237 -38.87 2.13 44.50
CA ARG A 237 -39.31 3.52 44.33
C ARG A 237 -38.53 4.24 43.23
N LYS A 238 -37.22 4.02 43.15
CA LYS A 238 -36.35 4.55 42.09
C LYS A 238 -36.80 4.05 40.71
N HIS A 239 -37.09 2.76 40.55
CA HIS A 239 -37.53 2.20 39.28
C HIS A 239 -38.94 2.66 38.88
N LEU A 240 -39.89 2.67 39.81
CA LEU A 240 -41.25 3.17 39.55
C LEU A 240 -41.27 4.66 39.21
N LYS A 241 -40.39 5.46 39.83
CA LYS A 241 -40.21 6.87 39.50
C LYS A 241 -39.60 7.05 38.12
N ALA A 242 -38.47 6.38 37.85
CA ALA A 242 -37.80 6.45 36.55
C ALA A 242 -38.74 6.06 35.41
N ALA A 243 -39.45 4.95 35.55
CA ALA A 243 -40.41 4.50 34.55
C ALA A 243 -41.59 5.48 34.37
N ALA A 244 -42.03 6.16 35.45
CA ALA A 244 -43.15 7.10 35.38
C ALA A 244 -42.75 8.44 34.77
N ASP A 245 -41.53 8.91 35.05
CA ASP A 245 -40.96 10.12 34.45
C ASP A 245 -40.72 9.90 32.94
N GLU A 246 -40.14 8.75 32.55
CA GLU A 246 -39.87 8.37 31.16
C GLU A 246 -41.17 8.20 30.34
N LEU A 247 -42.26 7.72 30.96
CA LEU A 247 -43.59 7.67 30.33
C LEU A 247 -44.21 9.05 30.12
N ARG A 248 -43.99 10.01 31.04
CA ARG A 248 -44.49 11.38 30.90
C ARG A 248 -43.81 12.14 29.77
N GLU A 249 -42.54 11.86 29.50
CA GLU A 249 -41.82 12.51 28.40
C GLU A 249 -42.31 12.05 27.01
N LEU A 250 -43.07 10.95 26.94
CA LEU A 250 -43.59 10.36 25.70
C LEU A 250 -45.06 10.70 25.40
N THR A 251 -45.80 11.28 26.35
CA THR A 251 -47.23 11.64 26.25
C THR A 251 -47.43 13.14 26.30
#